data_AF-A0A3A8T1A7-F1
#
_entry.id   AF-A0A3A8T1A7-F1
#
_cell.length_a   1.000
_cell.length_b   1.000
_cell.length_c   1.000
_cell.angle_alpha   90.00
_cell.angle_beta   90.00
_cell.angle_gamma   90.00
#
_symmetry.space_group_name_H-M   'P 1'
#
loop_
_entity.id
_entity.type
_entity.pdbx_description
1 polymer ?
#
loop_
_entity_poly.entity_id
_entity_poly.type
_entity_poly.pdbx_seq_one_letter_code
_entity_poly.pdbx_strand_id
1 'polypeptide(L)'
;MMRWCHLLVLGLTLACAERPPPPVPRTWPRSQNSGFGTVTSVERVRITQGFQVLRGETQEEVTVHEGLLIKLQGLSPVEFMPRALMPPSLVLGDTFAEMITGPTGSGPTVLLTEAPPPGTEVGLWMTRPWEGPTLRGAEFKNAQTRELGPKGSGVNIQTPSADAPVSSYLSLGVLKEEVRGRRSMNGVHAPELCASINVACGFKDTAFGRIDCGVCPHGQTCTADNTCCTPATCASLGRSCGSVVPDGCGYSLDCGACPVR
;
A
#
# COMPACT_ATOMS: atom_id res chain seq x y z
N MET A 1 70.87 -31.93 -9.51
CA MET A 1 70.81 -30.73 -8.64
C MET A 1 70.21 -29.61 -9.49
N MET A 2 69.20 -28.80 -9.17
CA MET A 2 68.30 -28.56 -8.01
C MET A 2 68.22 -27.02 -7.83
N ARG A 3 67.04 -26.50 -7.46
CA ARG A 3 66.59 -25.08 -7.46
C ARG A 3 66.21 -24.56 -8.87
N TRP A 4 65.03 -23.99 -9.12
CA TRP A 4 64.22 -22.94 -8.43
C TRP A 4 64.81 -21.53 -8.48
N CYS A 5 64.18 -20.67 -9.27
CA CYS A 5 63.58 -19.43 -8.75
C CYS A 5 62.32 -19.08 -9.56
N HIS A 6 61.37 -18.35 -8.98
CA HIS A 6 60.09 -17.99 -9.61
C HIS A 6 60.15 -16.60 -10.26
N LEU A 7 59.28 -16.37 -11.25
CA LEU A 7 58.59 -15.08 -11.43
C LEU A 7 57.32 -15.28 -12.28
N LEU A 8 56.15 -15.24 -11.63
CA LEU A 8 54.83 -15.28 -12.26
C LEU A 8 54.39 -13.85 -12.58
N VAL A 9 54.19 -13.52 -13.85
CA VAL A 9 53.57 -12.26 -14.28
C VAL A 9 52.11 -12.55 -14.66
N LEU A 10 51.23 -12.52 -13.66
CA LEU A 10 49.78 -12.56 -13.86
C LEU A 10 49.30 -11.17 -14.30
N GLY A 11 49.16 -10.98 -15.61
CA GLY A 11 48.49 -9.80 -16.15
C GLY A 11 46.99 -9.88 -15.90
N LEU A 12 46.46 -9.08 -14.96
CA LEU A 12 45.02 -8.96 -14.77
C LEU A 12 44.40 -8.22 -15.97
N THR A 13 43.76 -8.96 -16.87
CA THR A 13 42.78 -8.38 -17.79
C THR A 13 41.54 -7.98 -16.98
N LEU A 14 41.41 -6.69 -16.64
CA LEU A 14 40.14 -6.16 -16.16
C LEU A 14 39.11 -6.29 -17.28
N ALA A 15 38.26 -7.31 -17.18
CA ALA A 15 37.04 -7.38 -17.96
C ALA A 15 36.13 -6.23 -17.51
N CYS A 16 35.99 -5.22 -18.37
CA CYS A 16 34.94 -4.22 -18.19
C CYS A 16 33.59 -4.94 -18.25
N ALA A 17 32.95 -5.14 -17.10
CA ALA A 17 31.58 -5.62 -17.03
C ALA A 17 30.67 -4.57 -17.67
N GLU A 18 30.33 -4.77 -18.94
CA GLU A 18 29.38 -3.93 -19.65
C GLU A 18 28.07 -3.91 -18.87
N ARG A 19 27.62 -2.70 -18.49
CA ARG A 19 26.36 -2.56 -17.76
C ARG A 19 25.25 -3.12 -18.64
N PRO A 20 24.35 -3.97 -18.13
CA PRO A 20 23.24 -4.45 -18.93
C PRO A 20 22.46 -3.24 -19.48
N PRO A 21 22.01 -3.28 -20.74
CA PRO A 21 21.29 -2.17 -21.32
C PRO A 21 20.05 -1.84 -20.47
N PRO A 22 19.67 -0.56 -20.34
CA PRO A 22 18.49 -0.19 -19.59
C PRO A 22 17.27 -0.94 -20.16
N PRO A 23 16.38 -1.48 -19.31
CA PRO A 23 15.28 -2.31 -19.78
C PRO A 23 14.43 -1.51 -20.77
N VAL A 24 14.21 -2.09 -21.96
CA VAL A 24 13.40 -1.47 -23.01
C VAL A 24 12.04 -1.07 -22.41
N PRO A 25 11.57 0.19 -22.58
CA PRO A 25 10.28 0.61 -22.07
C PRO A 25 9.19 -0.34 -22.57
N ARG A 26 8.58 -1.09 -21.66
CA ARG A 26 7.52 -2.05 -22.01
C ARG A 26 6.30 -1.28 -22.48
N THR A 27 6.15 -1.13 -23.79
CA THR A 27 4.95 -0.57 -24.43
C THR A 27 3.82 -1.58 -24.28
N TRP A 28 3.14 -1.53 -23.14
CA TRP A 28 1.98 -2.38 -22.86
C TRP A 28 0.92 -2.23 -23.95
N PRO A 29 0.28 -3.32 -24.40
CA PRO A 29 -0.75 -3.22 -25.42
C PRO A 29 -1.91 -2.35 -24.93
N ARG A 30 -2.40 -1.46 -25.79
CA ARG A 30 -3.70 -0.81 -25.61
C ARG A 30 -4.77 -1.69 -26.23
N SER A 31 -5.81 -2.04 -25.47
CA SER A 31 -7.02 -2.57 -26.10
C SER A 31 -7.63 -1.46 -26.96
N GLN A 32 -7.77 -1.74 -28.26
CA GLN A 32 -8.19 -0.74 -29.24
C GLN A 32 -9.71 -0.58 -29.18
N ASN A 33 -10.18 0.65 -29.03
CA ASN A 33 -11.60 1.05 -29.11
C ASN A 33 -12.53 0.53 -27.97
N SER A 34 -11.98 0.16 -26.81
CA SER A 34 -12.73 -0.42 -25.67
C SER A 34 -12.67 0.40 -24.36
N GLY A 35 -12.18 1.64 -24.42
CA GLY A 35 -12.09 2.55 -23.26
C GLY A 35 -11.15 2.13 -22.12
N PHE A 36 -10.57 0.93 -22.17
CA PHE A 36 -9.79 0.29 -21.10
C PHE A 36 -8.52 1.08 -20.68
N GLY A 37 -8.03 1.96 -21.55
CA GLY A 37 -6.83 2.76 -21.31
C GLY A 37 -5.55 2.02 -21.68
N THR A 38 -4.52 2.16 -20.86
CA THR A 38 -3.19 1.55 -21.08
C THR A 38 -2.53 1.29 -19.74
N VAL A 39 -1.99 0.08 -19.56
CA VAL A 39 -1.17 -0.26 -18.37
C VAL A 39 0.11 0.57 -18.42
N THR A 40 0.49 1.20 -17.32
CA THR A 40 1.70 2.02 -17.22
C THR A 40 2.71 1.45 -16.22
N SER A 41 2.25 0.71 -15.20
CA SER A 41 3.12 -0.13 -14.38
C SER A 41 2.40 -1.36 -13.81
N VAL A 42 3.21 -2.35 -13.44
CA VAL A 42 2.82 -3.56 -12.72
C VAL A 42 3.89 -3.79 -11.66
N GLU A 43 3.56 -3.51 -10.40
CA GLU A 43 4.50 -3.54 -9.26
C GLU A 43 4.11 -4.66 -8.31
N ARG A 44 5.08 -5.40 -7.75
CA ARG A 44 4.78 -6.40 -6.71
C ARG A 44 4.60 -5.71 -5.38
N VAL A 45 3.57 -6.12 -4.63
CA VAL A 45 3.31 -5.63 -3.28
C VAL A 45 3.07 -6.77 -2.29
N ARG A 46 3.44 -6.54 -1.03
CA ARG A 46 3.10 -7.39 0.11
C ARG A 46 2.29 -6.59 1.12
N ILE A 47 1.19 -7.16 1.61
CA ILE A 47 0.41 -6.60 2.71
C ILE A 47 0.49 -7.53 3.92
N THR A 48 1.11 -7.08 5.00
CA THR A 48 1.42 -7.91 6.18
C THR A 48 0.16 -8.45 6.88
N GLN A 49 -0.89 -7.63 7.02
CA GLN A 49 -2.19 -8.05 7.54
C GLN A 49 -3.08 -8.79 6.52
N GLY A 50 -2.63 -8.92 5.28
CA GLY A 50 -3.41 -9.46 4.16
C GLY A 50 -4.48 -8.50 3.61
N PHE A 51 -5.15 -8.95 2.56
CA PHE A 51 -6.31 -8.31 1.95
C PHE A 51 -7.25 -9.37 1.35
N GLN A 52 -8.55 -9.08 1.29
CA GLN A 52 -9.53 -9.96 0.66
C GLN A 52 -9.49 -9.80 -0.86
N VAL A 53 -9.66 -10.91 -1.58
CA VAL A 53 -9.97 -10.94 -3.02
C VAL A 53 -11.09 -11.95 -3.30
N LEU A 54 -11.82 -11.75 -4.39
CA LEU A 54 -12.82 -12.69 -4.89
C LEU A 54 -12.29 -13.41 -6.13
N ARG A 55 -12.33 -14.75 -6.14
CA ARG A 55 -12.04 -15.59 -7.30
C ARG A 55 -13.30 -15.79 -8.13
N GLY A 56 -13.25 -15.51 -9.43
CA GLY A 56 -14.43 -15.45 -10.28
C GLY A 56 -15.05 -16.80 -10.58
N GLU A 57 -14.24 -17.79 -10.95
CA GLU A 57 -14.66 -19.16 -11.26
C GLU A 57 -15.32 -19.83 -10.06
N THR A 58 -14.71 -19.73 -8.87
CA THR A 58 -15.14 -20.42 -7.65
C THR A 58 -16.11 -19.61 -6.79
N GLN A 59 -16.17 -18.28 -6.95
CA GLN A 59 -16.87 -17.34 -6.05
C GLN A 59 -16.36 -17.41 -4.59
N GLU A 60 -15.08 -17.79 -4.43
CA GLU A 60 -14.40 -17.88 -3.14
C GLU A 60 -13.80 -16.52 -2.75
N GLU A 61 -14.14 -16.00 -1.57
CA GLU A 61 -13.46 -14.85 -0.97
C GLU A 61 -12.29 -15.34 -0.11
N VAL A 62 -11.06 -14.93 -0.44
CA VAL A 62 -9.84 -15.40 0.22
C VAL A 62 -8.95 -14.26 0.69
N THR A 63 -8.31 -14.44 1.85
CA THR A 63 -7.28 -13.52 2.36
C THR A 63 -5.93 -13.86 1.73
N VAL A 64 -5.32 -12.90 1.04
CA VAL A 64 -4.02 -13.03 0.39
C VAL A 64 -3.04 -11.96 0.89
N HIS A 65 -1.74 -12.26 0.86
CA HIS A 65 -0.67 -11.35 1.32
C HIS A 65 0.19 -10.80 0.19
N GLU A 66 0.37 -11.56 -0.90
CA GLU A 66 1.10 -11.15 -2.10
C GLU A 66 0.12 -10.59 -3.13
N GLY A 67 0.44 -9.43 -3.70
CA GLY A 67 -0.39 -8.79 -4.71
C GLY A 67 0.40 -8.12 -5.83
N LEU A 68 -0.33 -7.70 -6.86
CA LEU A 68 0.15 -6.76 -7.86
C LEU A 68 -0.59 -5.43 -7.73
N LEU A 69 0.17 -4.34 -7.69
CA LEU A 69 -0.33 -2.99 -7.85
C LEU A 69 -0.21 -2.60 -9.33
N ILE A 70 -1.34 -2.41 -10.00
CA ILE A 70 -1.39 -2.15 -11.45
C ILE A 70 -1.89 -0.75 -11.69
N LYS A 71 -1.13 0.05 -12.45
CA LYS A 71 -1.50 1.43 -12.81
C LYS A 71 -2.02 1.45 -14.25
N LEU A 72 -3.25 1.96 -14.43
CA LEU A 72 -3.94 2.14 -15.69
C LEU A 72 -4.13 3.63 -15.97
N GLN A 73 -3.71 4.10 -17.13
CA GLN A 73 -3.90 5.48 -17.57
C GLN A 73 -4.89 5.55 -18.74
N GLY A 74 -5.84 6.50 -18.66
CA GLY A 74 -6.84 6.71 -19.71
C GLY A 74 -7.99 5.69 -19.73
N LEU A 75 -8.26 5.00 -18.62
CA LEU A 75 -9.50 4.25 -18.43
C LEU A 75 -10.68 5.24 -18.48
N SER A 76 -11.65 5.00 -19.37
CA SER A 76 -12.75 5.89 -19.67
C SER A 76 -13.77 5.99 -18.50
N PRO A 77 -13.95 7.18 -17.87
CA PRO A 77 -14.91 7.33 -16.77
C PRO A 77 -16.36 7.08 -17.18
N VAL A 78 -16.70 7.29 -18.47
CA VAL A 78 -18.07 7.13 -18.99
C VAL A 78 -18.40 5.66 -19.24
N GLU A 79 -17.42 4.86 -19.68
CA GLU A 79 -17.59 3.42 -19.87
C GLU A 79 -17.47 2.65 -18.55
N PHE A 80 -16.69 3.17 -17.60
CA PHE A 80 -16.60 2.61 -16.24
C PHE A 80 -17.75 3.03 -15.31
N MET A 81 -18.30 4.24 -15.44
CA MET A 81 -19.46 4.69 -14.67
C MET A 81 -20.64 5.10 -15.58
N PRO A 82 -21.25 4.17 -16.32
CA PRO A 82 -22.48 4.43 -17.05
C PRO A 82 -23.59 4.78 -16.04
N ARG A 83 -24.20 5.96 -16.20
CA ARG A 83 -25.03 6.69 -15.22
C ARG A 83 -26.23 5.94 -14.57
N ALA A 84 -26.50 4.69 -14.92
CA ALA A 84 -27.70 3.95 -14.51
C ALA A 84 -27.50 2.47 -14.13
N LEU A 85 -26.32 1.87 -14.28
CA LEU A 85 -26.06 0.45 -13.98
C LEU A 85 -24.97 0.31 -12.91
N MET A 86 -24.79 -0.91 -12.40
CA MET A 86 -23.59 -1.29 -11.65
C MET A 86 -22.35 -1.12 -12.56
N PRO A 87 -21.25 -0.52 -12.05
CA PRO A 87 -20.01 -0.40 -12.81
C PRO A 87 -19.43 -1.78 -13.14
N PRO A 88 -18.63 -1.90 -14.22
CA PRO A 88 -17.91 -3.13 -14.49
C PRO A 88 -16.83 -3.35 -13.44
N SER A 89 -16.43 -4.59 -13.25
CA SER A 89 -15.28 -4.95 -12.42
C SER A 89 -14.05 -5.17 -13.28
N LEU A 90 -12.86 -4.93 -12.71
CA LEU A 90 -11.58 -5.25 -13.33
C LEU A 90 -11.06 -6.55 -12.72
N VAL A 91 -10.48 -7.41 -13.55
CA VAL A 91 -10.16 -8.80 -13.22
C VAL A 91 -8.78 -9.15 -13.79
N LEU A 92 -7.92 -9.77 -12.99
CA LEU A 92 -6.62 -10.29 -13.44
C LEU A 92 -6.65 -11.81 -13.43
N GLY A 93 -6.63 -12.43 -14.62
CA GLY A 93 -6.89 -13.86 -14.75
C GLY A 93 -8.29 -14.17 -14.21
N ASP A 94 -8.33 -14.90 -13.09
CA ASP A 94 -9.54 -15.25 -12.34
C ASP A 94 -9.89 -14.27 -11.21
N THR A 95 -8.92 -13.48 -10.71
CA THR A 95 -9.09 -12.73 -9.46
C THR A 95 -9.61 -11.31 -9.72
N PHE A 96 -10.77 -10.98 -9.12
CA PHE A 96 -11.33 -9.63 -9.12
C PHE A 96 -10.39 -8.66 -8.38
N ALA A 97 -10.13 -7.51 -9.02
CA ALA A 97 -9.20 -6.50 -8.52
C ALA A 97 -9.91 -5.42 -7.70
N GLU A 98 -9.35 -5.10 -6.53
CA GLU A 98 -9.76 -3.98 -5.68
C GLU A 98 -9.32 -2.65 -6.30
N MET A 99 -10.23 -1.68 -6.35
CA MET A 99 -10.00 -0.38 -6.97
C MET A 99 -9.49 0.64 -5.94
N ILE A 100 -8.17 0.78 -5.86
CA ILE A 100 -7.49 1.71 -4.95
C ILE A 100 -7.78 3.17 -5.34
N THR A 101 -7.69 3.49 -6.63
CA THR A 101 -8.18 4.75 -7.23
C THR A 101 -8.97 4.44 -8.50
N GLY A 102 -10.11 5.10 -8.68
CA GLY A 102 -10.93 4.96 -9.88
C GLY A 102 -10.60 5.96 -11.00
N PRO A 103 -11.26 5.85 -12.16
CA PRO A 103 -11.06 6.73 -13.30
C PRO A 103 -11.67 8.13 -13.04
N THR A 104 -10.90 9.01 -12.40
CA THR A 104 -11.27 10.41 -12.13
C THR A 104 -10.94 11.38 -13.28
N GLY A 105 -10.33 10.88 -14.37
CA GLY A 105 -9.90 11.67 -15.53
C GLY A 105 -8.60 12.45 -15.34
N SER A 106 -8.21 12.80 -14.10
CA SER A 106 -6.99 13.57 -13.79
C SER A 106 -5.82 12.74 -13.28
N GLY A 107 -6.05 11.49 -12.83
CA GLY A 107 -5.02 10.58 -12.32
C GLY A 107 -5.16 9.16 -12.85
N PRO A 108 -4.17 8.28 -12.60
CA PRO A 108 -4.26 6.87 -12.96
C PRO A 108 -5.32 6.16 -12.12
N THR A 109 -6.03 5.22 -12.75
CA THR A 109 -6.75 4.17 -12.03
C THR A 109 -5.71 3.20 -11.50
N VAL A 110 -5.75 2.89 -10.21
CA VAL A 110 -4.81 1.96 -9.57
C VAL A 110 -5.57 0.80 -8.96
N LEU A 111 -5.16 -0.40 -9.33
CA LEU A 111 -5.75 -1.66 -8.91
C LEU A 111 -4.82 -2.41 -7.97
N LEU A 112 -5.40 -3.14 -7.03
CA LEU A 112 -4.73 -4.20 -6.27
C LEU A 112 -5.40 -5.54 -6.59
N THR A 113 -4.63 -6.60 -6.78
CA THR A 113 -5.14 -7.96 -6.97
C THR A 113 -4.14 -8.99 -6.44
N GLU A 114 -4.57 -10.23 -6.24
CA GLU A 114 -3.71 -11.38 -5.91
C GLU A 114 -2.57 -11.51 -6.94
N ALA A 115 -1.35 -11.81 -6.49
CA ALA A 115 -0.23 -11.97 -7.40
C ALA A 115 -0.29 -13.33 -8.12
N PRO A 116 -0.46 -13.38 -9.46
CA PRO A 116 -0.28 -14.62 -10.21
C PRO A 116 1.21 -15.02 -10.22
N PRO A 117 1.56 -16.25 -10.66
CA PRO A 117 2.94 -16.71 -10.68
C PRO A 117 3.88 -15.72 -11.41
N PRO A 118 5.09 -15.47 -10.87
CA PRO A 118 6.00 -14.48 -11.42
C PRO A 118 6.55 -14.93 -12.79
N GLY A 119 6.75 -13.97 -13.69
CA GLY A 119 7.23 -14.26 -15.05
C GLY A 119 6.21 -14.91 -15.99
N THR A 120 4.91 -14.87 -15.69
CA THR A 120 3.84 -15.40 -16.57
C THR A 120 3.11 -14.29 -17.34
N GLU A 121 2.54 -14.62 -18.50
CA GLU A 121 1.55 -13.78 -19.16
C GLU A 121 0.15 -14.08 -18.60
N VAL A 122 -0.64 -13.04 -18.32
CA VAL A 122 -1.97 -13.11 -17.73
C VAL A 122 -2.87 -12.00 -18.28
N GLY A 123 -4.12 -12.34 -18.60
CA GLY A 123 -5.09 -11.36 -19.08
C GLY A 123 -5.64 -10.48 -17.97
N LEU A 124 -5.48 -9.16 -18.07
CA LEU A 124 -6.21 -8.16 -17.29
C LEU A 124 -7.38 -7.65 -18.13
N TRP A 125 -8.61 -7.77 -17.62
CA TRP A 125 -9.83 -7.49 -18.39
C TRP A 125 -10.91 -6.80 -17.53
N MET A 126 -11.84 -6.15 -18.21
CA MET A 126 -12.99 -5.47 -17.63
C MET A 126 -14.25 -6.29 -17.97
N THR A 127 -15.09 -6.59 -16.97
CA THR A 127 -16.43 -7.15 -17.23
C THR A 127 -17.27 -6.16 -18.02
N ARG A 128 -18.44 -6.55 -18.51
CA ARG A 128 -19.43 -5.54 -18.91
C ARG A 128 -20.00 -4.85 -17.66
N PRO A 129 -20.62 -3.67 -17.82
CA PRO A 129 -21.55 -3.16 -16.82
C PRO A 129 -22.61 -4.21 -16.47
N TRP A 130 -23.21 -4.09 -15.28
CA TRP A 130 -24.15 -5.07 -14.70
C TRP A 130 -23.60 -6.49 -14.44
N GLU A 131 -22.62 -7.01 -15.19
CA GLU A 131 -21.99 -8.33 -14.96
C GLU A 131 -21.20 -8.35 -13.62
N GLY A 132 -20.18 -7.50 -13.51
CA GLY A 132 -19.43 -7.24 -12.29
C GLY A 132 -18.98 -8.50 -11.52
N PRO A 133 -19.06 -8.51 -10.17
CA PRO A 133 -18.67 -9.66 -9.35
C PRO A 133 -19.70 -10.81 -9.36
N THR A 134 -20.80 -10.71 -10.14
CA THR A 134 -21.86 -11.72 -10.17
C THR A 134 -21.59 -12.86 -11.16
N LEU A 135 -20.66 -12.65 -12.10
CA LEU A 135 -20.17 -13.67 -13.02
C LEU A 135 -19.49 -14.82 -12.29
N ARG A 136 -19.88 -16.05 -12.61
CA ARG A 136 -19.34 -17.27 -11.98
C ARG A 136 -19.22 -18.45 -12.94
N GLY A 137 -18.30 -19.37 -12.65
CA GLY A 137 -18.11 -20.61 -13.42
C GLY A 137 -18.05 -20.40 -14.95
N ALA A 138 -18.93 -21.08 -15.69
CA ALA A 138 -18.98 -21.02 -17.15
C ALA A 138 -19.30 -19.62 -17.71
N GLU A 139 -20.14 -18.83 -17.03
CA GLU A 139 -20.48 -17.46 -17.46
C GLU A 139 -19.26 -16.55 -17.33
N PHE A 140 -18.51 -16.69 -16.23
CA PHE A 140 -17.24 -16.01 -16.03
C PHE A 140 -16.20 -16.38 -17.09
N LYS A 141 -16.01 -17.68 -17.40
CA LYS A 141 -15.09 -18.11 -18.47
C LYS A 141 -15.49 -17.60 -19.85
N ASN A 142 -16.78 -17.55 -20.16
CA ASN A 142 -17.27 -16.97 -21.41
C ASN A 142 -17.01 -15.46 -21.47
N ALA A 143 -17.17 -14.73 -20.37
CA ALA A 143 -16.82 -13.31 -20.29
C ALA A 143 -15.31 -13.07 -20.42
N GLN A 144 -14.47 -13.81 -19.69
CA GLN A 144 -13.01 -13.78 -19.77
C GLN A 144 -12.52 -13.97 -21.22
N THR A 145 -13.01 -15.00 -21.90
CA THR A 145 -12.65 -15.33 -23.30
C THR A 145 -13.09 -14.23 -24.28
N ARG A 146 -14.25 -13.61 -24.01
CA ARG A 146 -14.85 -12.54 -24.84
C ARG A 146 -14.10 -11.21 -24.69
N GLU A 147 -13.75 -10.83 -23.47
CA GLU A 147 -13.12 -9.53 -23.18
C GLU A 147 -11.59 -9.55 -23.37
N LEU A 148 -10.95 -10.72 -23.39
CA LEU A 148 -9.56 -10.88 -23.87
C LEU A 148 -9.47 -11.11 -25.40
N GLY A 149 -10.60 -11.16 -26.10
CA GLY A 149 -10.65 -11.33 -27.56
C GLY A 149 -10.32 -10.04 -28.35
N PRO A 150 -10.14 -10.10 -29.69
CA PRO A 150 -9.69 -8.97 -30.53
C PRO A 150 -10.61 -7.73 -30.60
N LYS A 151 -11.75 -7.75 -29.90
CA LYS A 151 -12.71 -6.64 -29.77
C LYS A 151 -13.14 -6.42 -28.30
N GLY A 152 -12.42 -7.02 -27.36
CA GLY A 152 -12.77 -7.10 -25.96
C GLY A 152 -12.06 -6.07 -25.08
N SER A 153 -12.60 -5.88 -23.89
CA SER A 153 -12.18 -4.87 -22.91
C SER A 153 -11.01 -5.36 -22.05
N GLY A 154 -9.92 -5.87 -22.66
CA GLY A 154 -8.80 -6.46 -21.93
C GLY A 154 -7.45 -6.45 -22.67
N VAL A 155 -6.40 -6.79 -21.92
CA VAL A 155 -4.99 -6.75 -22.31
C VAL A 155 -4.22 -7.85 -21.60
N ASN A 156 -3.32 -8.54 -22.31
CA ASN A 156 -2.36 -9.45 -21.69
C ASN A 156 -1.21 -8.65 -21.07
N ILE A 157 -0.95 -8.86 -19.77
CA ILE A 157 0.18 -8.30 -19.05
C ILE A 157 1.16 -9.41 -18.66
N GLN A 158 2.44 -9.05 -18.59
CA GLN A 158 3.52 -9.92 -18.19
C GLN A 158 3.83 -9.64 -16.71
N THR A 159 3.58 -10.60 -15.82
CA THR A 159 3.85 -10.42 -14.39
C THR A 159 5.35 -10.15 -14.16
N PRO A 160 5.71 -9.37 -13.12
CA PRO A 160 7.11 -9.17 -12.74
C PRO A 160 7.80 -10.50 -12.40
N SER A 161 9.11 -10.55 -12.57
CA SER A 161 9.92 -11.73 -12.28
C SER A 161 10.04 -12.00 -10.77
N ALA A 162 10.49 -13.20 -10.39
CA ALA A 162 10.51 -13.64 -9.00
C ALA A 162 11.49 -12.84 -8.11
N ASP A 163 12.50 -12.25 -8.73
CA ASP A 163 13.52 -11.35 -8.19
C ASP A 163 13.11 -9.87 -8.23
N ALA A 164 12.00 -9.50 -8.90
CA ALA A 164 11.55 -8.12 -8.99
C ALA A 164 11.20 -7.56 -7.59
N PRO A 165 11.58 -6.30 -7.28
CA PRO A 165 11.34 -5.68 -5.97
C PRO A 165 9.87 -5.72 -5.52
N VAL A 166 9.66 -5.87 -4.21
CA VAL A 166 8.33 -5.97 -3.58
C VAL A 166 8.14 -4.84 -2.57
N SER A 167 7.22 -3.92 -2.85
CA SER A 167 6.86 -2.84 -1.91
C SER A 167 5.99 -3.42 -0.78
N SER A 168 6.40 -3.24 0.47
CA SER A 168 5.76 -3.86 1.63
C SER A 168 4.97 -2.84 2.46
N TYR A 169 3.72 -3.19 2.79
CA TYR A 169 2.77 -2.36 3.53
C TYR A 169 2.20 -3.12 4.72
N LEU A 170 1.88 -2.44 5.81
CA LEU A 170 1.30 -3.08 7.00
C LEU A 170 -0.13 -3.60 6.73
N SER A 171 -0.96 -2.80 6.05
CA SER A 171 -2.37 -3.10 5.80
C SER A 171 -2.85 -2.52 4.46
N LEU A 172 -4.01 -3.01 3.98
CA LEU A 172 -4.69 -2.45 2.81
C LEU A 172 -5.04 -0.96 2.98
N GLY A 173 -5.38 -0.54 4.20
CA GLY A 173 -5.66 0.87 4.50
C GLY A 173 -4.43 1.77 4.31
N VAL A 174 -3.26 1.29 4.74
CA VAL A 174 -1.98 1.99 4.55
C VAL A 174 -1.63 2.13 3.06
N LEU A 175 -1.75 1.04 2.28
CA LEU A 175 -1.54 1.10 0.82
C LEU A 175 -2.50 2.10 0.15
N LYS A 176 -3.78 2.10 0.55
CA LYS A 176 -4.81 2.98 -0.04
C LYS A 176 -4.49 4.46 0.15
N GLU A 177 -3.98 4.87 1.31
CA GLU A 177 -3.67 6.28 1.55
C GLU A 177 -2.41 6.74 0.79
N GLU A 178 -1.34 5.94 0.80
CA GLU A 178 -0.10 6.19 0.04
C GLU A 178 -0.40 6.38 -1.46
N VAL A 179 -1.12 5.44 -2.09
CA VAL A 179 -1.49 5.51 -3.51
C VAL A 179 -2.39 6.71 -3.83
N ARG A 180 -3.19 7.18 -2.85
CA ARG A 180 -4.04 8.38 -2.98
C ARG A 180 -3.29 9.69 -2.75
N GLY A 181 -1.97 9.65 -2.53
CA GLY A 181 -1.15 10.83 -2.25
C GLY A 181 -1.45 11.48 -0.89
N ARG A 182 -2.19 10.78 -0.01
CA ARG A 182 -2.40 11.21 1.36
C ARG A 182 -1.21 10.74 2.19
N ARG A 183 -0.57 11.67 2.92
CA ARG A 183 0.57 11.37 3.79
C ARG A 183 0.14 10.68 5.10
N SER A 184 -0.58 9.56 4.99
CA SER A 184 -0.88 8.69 6.13
C SER A 184 0.30 7.75 6.35
N MET A 185 1.26 8.20 7.15
CA MET A 185 2.49 7.46 7.43
C MET A 185 2.19 6.21 8.27
N ASN A 186 1.91 5.09 7.60
CA ASN A 186 2.19 3.68 7.94
C ASN A 186 2.01 3.13 9.38
N GLY A 187 1.46 3.88 10.34
CA GLY A 187 1.73 3.66 11.76
C GLY A 187 3.18 4.00 12.15
N VAL A 188 3.81 4.92 11.40
CA VAL A 188 5.19 5.40 11.57
C VAL A 188 5.14 6.87 11.96
N HIS A 189 5.92 7.25 12.97
CA HIS A 189 5.91 8.62 13.50
C HIS A 189 6.24 9.65 12.40
N ALA A 190 5.55 10.79 12.48
CA ALA A 190 5.58 11.85 11.47
C ALA A 190 6.34 13.12 11.94
N PRO A 191 7.57 13.04 12.50
CA PRO A 191 8.16 14.08 13.33
C PRO A 191 8.27 15.44 12.64
N GLU A 192 8.64 15.49 11.37
CA GLU A 192 8.76 16.74 10.60
C GLU A 192 7.40 17.42 10.42
N LEU A 193 6.35 16.65 10.10
CA LEU A 193 4.99 17.16 9.91
C LEU A 193 4.40 17.62 11.26
N CYS A 194 4.55 16.81 12.30
CA CYS A 194 4.12 17.10 13.66
C CYS A 194 4.79 18.37 14.21
N ALA A 195 6.11 18.50 14.05
CA ALA A 195 6.85 19.71 14.39
C ALA A 195 6.35 20.94 13.60
N SER A 196 6.08 20.81 12.30
CA SER A 196 5.56 21.92 11.47
C SER A 196 4.18 22.45 11.91
N ILE A 197 3.43 21.68 12.71
CA ILE A 197 2.14 22.10 13.30
C ILE A 197 2.19 22.24 14.82
N ASN A 198 3.39 22.24 15.44
CA ASN A 198 3.63 22.34 16.89
C ASN A 198 2.94 21.23 17.74
N VAL A 199 2.88 20.02 17.21
CA VAL A 199 2.34 18.82 17.86
C VAL A 199 3.52 17.91 18.20
N ALA A 200 3.71 17.55 19.48
CA ALA A 200 4.87 16.79 19.95
C ALA A 200 4.60 15.28 20.14
N CYS A 201 3.34 14.89 20.32
CA CYS A 201 2.94 13.52 20.62
C CYS A 201 1.46 13.24 20.33
N GLY A 202 1.08 11.97 20.38
CA GLY A 202 -0.30 11.51 20.24
C GLY A 202 -0.88 11.72 18.85
N PHE A 203 -2.20 11.65 18.74
CA PHE A 203 -2.89 11.83 17.47
C PHE A 203 -3.35 13.27 17.28
N LYS A 204 -3.31 13.76 16.03
CA LYS A 204 -3.94 15.03 15.63
C LYS A 204 -4.81 14.84 14.40
N ASP A 205 -6.04 15.34 14.45
CA ASP A 205 -6.88 15.46 13.27
C ASP A 205 -6.52 16.73 12.49
N THR A 206 -6.38 16.60 11.17
CA THR A 206 -6.01 17.70 10.25
C THR A 206 -6.98 17.74 9.07
N ALA A 207 -6.93 18.81 8.28
CA ALA A 207 -7.73 18.94 7.04
C ALA A 207 -7.48 17.83 6.00
N PHE A 208 -6.41 17.04 6.14
CA PHE A 208 -6.02 15.97 5.20
C PHE A 208 -6.16 14.56 5.79
N GLY A 209 -6.56 14.43 7.06
CA GLY A 209 -6.66 13.16 7.79
C GLY A 209 -6.05 13.25 9.20
N ARG A 210 -6.09 12.11 9.92
CA ARG A 210 -5.51 11.95 11.26
C ARG A 210 -4.05 11.51 11.16
N ILE A 211 -3.16 12.20 11.86
CA ILE A 211 -1.73 11.88 11.93
C ILE A 211 -1.36 11.32 13.31
N ASP A 212 -0.28 10.53 13.36
CA ASP A 212 0.32 9.99 14.57
C ASP A 212 1.70 10.62 14.80
N CYS A 213 1.82 11.35 15.91
CA CYS A 213 3.04 12.04 16.32
C CYS A 213 3.83 11.28 17.40
N GLY A 214 3.41 10.05 17.73
CA GLY A 214 4.14 9.13 18.58
C GLY A 214 3.98 9.34 20.08
N VAL A 215 4.79 8.61 20.84
CA VAL A 215 4.81 8.67 22.31
C VAL A 215 5.95 9.56 22.81
N CYS A 216 5.77 10.13 24.00
CA CYS A 216 6.80 10.94 24.63
C CYS A 216 8.01 10.11 25.10
N PRO A 217 9.19 10.75 25.28
CA PRO A 217 10.34 10.13 25.92
C PRO A 217 10.04 9.53 27.31
N HIS A 218 10.87 8.58 27.75
CA HIS A 218 10.69 7.86 29.02
C HIS A 218 10.41 8.79 30.21
N GLY A 219 9.36 8.47 30.98
CA GLY A 219 8.95 9.25 32.14
C GLY A 219 8.07 10.46 31.85
N GLN A 220 7.69 10.69 30.58
CA GLN A 220 6.77 11.75 30.18
C GLN A 220 5.44 11.18 29.68
N THR A 221 4.35 11.94 29.86
CA THR A 221 3.03 11.65 29.31
C THR A 221 2.66 12.64 28.21
N CYS A 222 1.74 12.25 27.32
CA CYS A 222 1.21 13.12 26.28
C CYS A 222 -0.06 13.80 26.78
N THR A 223 -0.10 15.13 26.77
CA THR A 223 -1.25 15.93 27.21
C THR A 223 -2.36 15.98 26.16
N ALA A 224 -3.54 16.47 26.55
CA ALA A 224 -4.64 16.76 25.63
C ALA A 224 -4.27 17.80 24.54
N ASP A 225 -3.30 18.67 24.82
CA ASP A 225 -2.76 19.66 23.88
C ASP A 225 -1.68 19.08 22.94
N ASN A 226 -1.47 17.75 22.96
CA ASN A 226 -0.44 17.04 22.21
C ASN A 226 1.01 17.44 22.56
N THR A 227 1.24 17.91 23.79
CA THR A 227 2.58 18.24 24.30
C THR A 227 3.10 17.16 25.25
N CYS A 228 4.41 16.97 25.28
CA CYS A 228 5.04 16.05 26.23
C CYS A 228 5.31 16.73 27.57
N CYS A 229 4.85 16.11 28.65
CA CYS A 229 4.88 16.67 29.99
C CYS A 229 5.42 15.63 30.99
N THR A 230 6.31 16.05 31.89
CA THR A 230 6.83 15.19 32.97
C THR A 230 5.89 15.29 34.17
N PRO A 231 5.10 14.24 34.51
CA PRO A 231 4.18 14.29 35.64
C PRO A 231 4.95 14.43 36.95
N ALA A 232 4.47 15.32 37.81
CA ALA A 232 4.99 15.45 39.15
C ALA A 232 4.69 14.21 40.00
N THR A 233 5.39 14.07 41.12
CA THR A 233 5.16 13.04 42.14
C THR A 233 4.76 13.69 43.45
N CYS A 234 4.11 12.94 44.34
CA CYS A 234 3.79 13.40 45.69
C CYS A 234 5.02 13.93 46.43
N ALA A 235 6.16 13.24 46.29
CA ALA A 235 7.44 13.66 46.84
C ALA A 235 7.94 15.00 46.25
N SER A 236 7.93 15.16 44.91
CA SER A 236 8.38 16.41 44.26
C SER A 236 7.43 17.60 44.48
N LEU A 237 6.18 17.35 44.85
CA LEU A 237 5.20 18.37 45.25
C LEU A 237 5.20 18.66 46.76
N GLY A 238 6.05 17.99 47.55
CA GLY A 238 6.07 18.11 49.01
C GLY A 238 4.78 17.63 49.70
N ARG A 239 4.03 16.73 49.07
CA ARG A 239 2.74 16.21 49.57
C ARG A 239 2.92 14.83 50.19
N SER A 240 2.70 14.75 51.50
CA SER A 240 2.66 13.50 52.27
C SER A 240 1.26 12.85 52.32
N CYS A 241 0.23 13.52 51.79
CA CYS A 241 -1.13 13.00 51.70
C CYS A 241 -1.98 13.81 50.69
N GLY A 242 -3.11 13.23 50.27
CA GLY A 242 -4.15 13.84 49.45
C GLY A 242 -4.45 13.01 48.19
N SER A 243 -5.71 12.59 48.02
CA SER A 243 -6.11 11.64 46.96
C SER A 243 -6.48 12.26 45.61
N VAL A 244 -6.41 13.58 45.48
CA VAL A 244 -6.60 14.32 44.22
C VAL A 244 -5.58 15.47 44.17
N VAL A 245 -4.30 15.11 44.07
CA VAL A 245 -3.20 16.09 43.92
C VAL A 245 -2.86 16.20 42.42
N PRO A 246 -3.04 17.36 41.76
CA PRO A 246 -2.73 17.48 40.33
C PRO A 246 -1.26 17.17 40.01
N ASP A 247 -1.02 16.41 38.95
CA ASP A 247 0.34 16.04 38.51
C ASP A 247 1.04 17.13 37.67
N GLY A 248 0.28 18.14 37.22
CA GLY A 248 0.75 19.20 36.31
C GLY A 248 0.63 18.87 34.81
N CYS A 249 0.27 17.64 34.45
CA CYS A 249 0.12 17.18 33.06
C CYS A 249 -1.32 16.80 32.68
N GLY A 250 -2.28 16.92 33.62
CA GLY A 250 -3.71 16.71 33.39
C GLY A 250 -4.31 15.52 34.12
N TYR A 251 -3.50 14.80 34.92
CA TYR A 251 -3.93 13.70 35.77
C TYR A 251 -3.92 14.11 37.25
N SER A 252 -4.26 13.17 38.13
CA SER A 252 -4.21 13.36 39.58
C SER A 252 -3.51 12.17 40.24
N LEU A 253 -2.68 12.49 41.23
CA LEU A 253 -1.97 11.58 42.08
C LEU A 253 -2.82 11.28 43.33
N ASP A 254 -2.81 10.03 43.76
CA ASP A 254 -3.18 9.69 45.14
C ASP A 254 -1.90 9.64 45.99
N CYS A 255 -1.75 10.63 46.86
CA CYS A 255 -0.64 10.71 47.81
C CYS A 255 -0.96 10.01 49.14
N GLY A 256 -2.05 9.25 49.21
CA GLY A 256 -2.53 8.54 50.39
C GLY A 256 -3.49 9.37 51.25
N ALA A 257 -4.24 8.68 52.11
CA ALA A 257 -5.21 9.33 53.00
C ALA A 257 -4.53 10.35 53.94
N CYS A 258 -5.05 11.57 54.00
CA CYS A 258 -4.60 12.53 55.01
C CYS A 258 -5.04 12.11 56.41
N PRO A 259 -4.21 12.35 57.45
CA PRO A 259 -4.65 12.20 58.83
C PRO A 259 -5.91 13.01 59.09
N VAL A 260 -6.94 12.35 59.62
CA VAL A 260 -8.07 13.06 60.23
C VAL A 260 -7.56 13.86 61.43
N ARG A 261 -8.14 15.04 61.65
CA ARG A 261 -7.69 16.05 62.60
C ARG A 261 -8.71 16.25 63.71
#